data_AF-A0A2M6ZEU7-F1
#
_entry.id   AF-A0A2M6ZEU7-F1
#
_cell.length_a   1.000
_cell.length_b   1.000
_cell.length_c   1.000
_cell.angle_alpha   90.00
_cell.angle_beta   90.00
_cell.angle_gamma   90.00
#
_symmetry.space_group_name_H-M   'P 1'
#
loop_
_entity.id
_entity.type
_entity.pdbx_description
1 polymer ?
#
loop_
_entity_poly.entity_id
_entity_poly.type
_entity_poly.pdbx_seq_one_letter_code
_entity_poly.pdbx_strand_id
1 'polypeptide(L)' 'VGSLNFKVIHTPGHTPGSICLYLEKESVIFTGDTLFAQGVGRTDLPCGNEQALQNSLKKLFVLPDSVKVY' A
#
# COMPACT_ATOMS: atom_id res chain seq x y z
N VAL A 1 1.14 -10.17 -15.29
CA VAL A 1 0.83 -9.59 -16.63
C VAL A 1 2.04 -9.83 -17.50
N GLY A 2 1.95 -10.75 -18.47
CA GLY A 2 3.17 -11.29 -19.10
C GLY A 2 4.09 -11.90 -18.03
N SER A 3 5.37 -11.54 -18.06
CA SER A 3 6.39 -11.98 -17.09
C SER A 3 6.38 -11.20 -15.75
N LEU A 4 5.54 -10.18 -15.60
CA LEU A 4 5.46 -9.39 -14.38
C LEU A 4 4.82 -10.20 -13.24
N ASN A 5 5.50 -10.21 -12.09
CA ASN A 5 5.08 -10.89 -10.88
C ASN A 5 4.70 -9.85 -9.82
N PHE A 6 3.50 -10.01 -9.26
CA PHE A 6 2.95 -9.08 -8.28
C PHE A 6 2.80 -9.78 -6.94
N LYS A 7 3.45 -9.24 -5.91
CA LYS A 7 3.23 -9.62 -4.52
C LYS A 7 2.08 -8.77 -3.97
N VAL A 8 1.02 -9.43 -3.55
CA VAL A 8 -0.11 -8.76 -2.89
C VAL A 8 0.23 -8.54 -1.43
N ILE A 9 0.14 -7.29 -0.98
CA ILE A 9 0.31 -6.89 0.42
C ILE A 9 -1.03 -6.35 0.90
N HIS A 10 -1.69 -7.04 1.83
CA HIS A 10 -2.94 -6.55 2.39
C HIS A 10 -2.70 -5.35 3.31
N THR A 11 -3.31 -4.22 2.95
CA THR A 11 -3.12 -2.90 3.57
C THR A 11 -4.46 -2.25 3.96
N PRO A 12 -5.24 -2.88 4.85
CA PRO A 12 -6.51 -2.30 5.28
C PRO A 12 -6.31 -0.97 5.98
N GLY A 13 -7.29 -0.09 5.89
CA GLY A 13 -7.24 1.22 6.51
C GLY A 13 -8.20 2.20 5.85
N HIS A 14 -7.88 2.62 4.63
CA HIS A 14 -8.82 3.38 3.80
C HIS A 14 -10.11 2.59 3.54
N THR A 15 -9.95 1.32 3.14
CA THR A 15 -11.03 0.33 3.14
C THR A 15 -10.53 -0.99 3.77
N PRO A 16 -11.41 -1.91 4.19
CA PRO A 16 -11.00 -3.22 4.68
C PRO A 16 -10.34 -4.10 3.60
N GLY A 17 -10.67 -3.86 2.33
CA GLY A 17 -10.17 -4.62 1.18
C GLY A 17 -8.93 -4.03 0.50
N SER A 18 -8.40 -2.91 1.00
CA SER A 18 -7.24 -2.24 0.41
C SER A 18 -6.01 -3.17 0.35
N ILE A 19 -5.35 -3.17 -0.80
CA ILE A 19 -4.12 -3.91 -1.06
C ILE A 19 -3.10 -3.01 -1.77
N CYS A 20 -1.82 -3.31 -1.57
CA CYS A 20 -0.75 -2.82 -2.41
C CYS A 20 -0.22 -3.95 -3.30
N LEU A 21 0.19 -3.59 -4.52
CA LEU A 21 0.80 -4.52 -5.47
C LEU A 21 2.28 -4.20 -5.63
N TYR A 22 3.13 -5.08 -5.09
CA TYR A 22 4.57 -4.90 -5.11
C TYR A 22 5.23 -5.74 -6.21
N LEU A 23 6.01 -5.08 -7.06
CA LEU A 23 6.80 -5.67 -8.13
C LEU A 23 8.27 -5.59 -7.70
N GLU A 24 8.70 -6.64 -7.02
CA GLU A 24 10.00 -6.68 -6.33
C GLU A 24 11.18 -6.55 -7.30
N LYS A 25 11.12 -7.21 -8.46
CA LYS A 25 12.20 -7.15 -9.46
C LYS A 25 12.33 -5.77 -10.08
N GLU A 26 11.22 -5.06 -10.21
CA GLU A 26 11.13 -3.75 -10.82
C GLU A 26 11.34 -2.62 -9.79
N SER A 27 11.42 -2.93 -8.49
CA SER A 27 11.47 -1.94 -7.40
C SER A 27 10.31 -0.93 -7.49
N VAL A 28 9.09 -1.43 -7.73
CA VAL A 28 7.88 -0.61 -7.89
C VAL A 28 6.77 -1.14 -6.99
N ILE A 29 6.00 -0.25 -6.36
CA ILE A 29 4.78 -0.60 -5.64
C ILE A 29 3.63 0.32 -6.05
N PHE A 30 2.46 -0.29 -6.29
CA PHE A 30 1.20 0.44 -6.44
C PHE A 30 0.45 0.41 -5.11
N THR A 31 0.18 1.57 -4.52
CA THR A 31 -0.36 1.69 -3.14
C THR A 31 -1.84 2.02 -3.09
N GLY A 32 -2.43 2.43 -4.21
CA GLY A 32 -3.80 2.95 -4.25
C GLY A 32 -3.98 4.05 -3.21
N ASP A 33 -5.10 4.03 -2.49
CA ASP A 33 -5.37 5.01 -1.42
C ASP A 33 -4.69 4.68 -0.08
N THR A 34 -3.64 3.86 -0.04
CA THR A 34 -2.90 3.57 1.19
C THR A 34 -1.86 4.66 1.50
N LEU A 35 -1.03 5.01 0.53
CA LEU A 35 0.09 5.94 0.66
C LEU A 35 0.19 6.82 -0.59
N PHE A 36 0.36 8.12 -0.38
CA PHE A 36 0.57 9.15 -1.39
C PHE A 36 1.93 9.83 -1.14
N ALA A 37 2.42 10.60 -2.13
CA ALA A 37 3.71 11.30 -2.04
C ALA A 37 3.86 12.19 -0.79
N GLN A 38 2.75 12.71 -0.25
CA GLN A 38 2.72 13.56 0.94
C GLN A 38 1.50 13.29 1.83
N GLY A 39 0.99 12.06 1.84
CA GLY A 39 -0.23 11.76 2.59
C GLY A 39 -0.66 10.31 2.53
N VAL A 40 -1.85 10.04 3.03
CA VAL A 40 -2.47 8.71 3.08
C VAL A 40 -3.97 8.84 2.81
N GLY A 41 -4.63 7.75 2.43
CA GLY A 41 -6.08 7.75 2.23
C GLY A 41 -6.84 8.07 3.51
N ARG A 42 -7.99 8.71 3.35
CA ARG A 42 -8.90 9.03 4.45
C ARG A 42 -9.49 7.78 5.10
N THR A 43 -9.85 7.85 6.37
CA THR A 43 -10.33 6.71 7.17
C THR A 43 -11.66 6.98 7.87
N ASP A 44 -12.28 8.14 7.61
CA ASP A 44 -13.48 8.64 8.27
C ASP A 44 -14.79 8.21 7.59
N LEU A 45 -14.71 7.56 6.43
CA LEU A 45 -15.85 6.98 5.73
C LEU A 45 -16.21 5.60 6.32
N PRO A 46 -17.42 5.07 6.04
CA PRO A 46 -17.81 3.74 6.51
C PRO A 46 -16.76 2.67 6.20
N CYS A 47 -16.46 1.85 7.22
CA CYS A 47 -15.43 0.81 7.20
C CYS A 47 -13.96 1.29 7.12
N GLY A 48 -13.71 2.60 7.15
CA GLY A 48 -12.38 3.14 7.35
C GLY A 48 -11.87 2.90 8.78
N ASN A 49 -10.55 2.70 8.92
CA ASN A 49 -9.91 2.42 10.21
C ASN A 49 -8.48 2.96 10.24
N GLU A 50 -8.27 4.04 11.00
CA GLU A 50 -6.96 4.71 11.11
C GLU A 50 -5.89 3.80 11.72
N GLN A 51 -6.22 3.03 12.76
CA GLN A 51 -5.26 2.13 13.38
C GLN A 51 -4.80 1.02 12.42
N ALA A 52 -5.71 0.51 11.58
CA ALA A 52 -5.39 -0.45 10.54
C ALA A 52 -4.48 0.19 9.47
N LEU A 53 -4.78 1.42 9.05
CA LEU A 53 -3.95 2.16 8.09
C LEU A 53 -2.52 2.34 8.62
N GLN A 54 -2.36 2.76 9.87
CA GLN A 54 -1.06 2.91 10.52
C GLN A 54 -0.27 1.59 10.54
N ASN A 55 -0.94 0.46 10.83
CA ASN A 55 -0.30 -0.85 10.80
C ASN A 55 0.07 -1.29 9.37
N SER A 56 -0.75 -0.93 8.38
CA SER A 56 -0.48 -1.16 6.97
C SER A 56 0.73 -0.37 6.48
N LEU A 57 0.87 0.89 6.87
CA LEU A 57 2.03 1.74 6.54
C LEU A 57 3.33 1.17 7.11
N LYS A 58 3.32 0.63 8.33
CA LYS A 58 4.49 -0.06 8.91
C LYS A 58 4.96 -1.24 8.06
N LYS A 59 4.05 -1.96 7.38
CA LYS A 59 4.42 -3.03 6.44
C LYS A 59 5.04 -2.50 5.14
N LEU A 60 4.72 -1.27 4.74
CA LEU A 60 5.29 -0.64 3.55
C LEU A 60 6.66 -0.02 3.83
N PHE A 61 6.85 0.57 5.01
CA PHE A 61 8.11 1.21 5.40
C PHE A 61 9.26 0.24 5.73
N VAL A 62 9.05 -1.07 5.64
CA VAL A 62 10.14 -2.07 5.68
C VAL A 62 10.69 -2.39 4.28
N LEU A 63 10.06 -1.88 3.22
CA LEU A 63 10.57 -2.04 1.85
C LEU A 63 11.82 -1.17 1.63
N PRO A 64 12.70 -1.53 0.68
CA PRO A 64 13.88 -0.72 0.38
C PRO A 64 13.53 0.71 -0.07
N ASP A 65 14.36 1.69 0.31
CA ASP A 65 14.18 3.10 -0.06
C ASP A 65 14.21 3.35 -1.59
N SER A 66 14.79 2.43 -2.36
CA SER A 66 14.81 2.49 -3.83
C SER A 66 13.46 2.15 -4.47
N VAL A 67 12.48 1.65 -3.70
CA VAL A 67 11.17 1.28 -4.22
C VAL A 67 10.37 2.54 -4.59
N LYS A 68 9.97 2.63 -5.86
CA LYS A 68 9.14 3.73 -6.35
C LYS A 68 7.66 3.46 -6.06
N VAL A 69 7.02 4.42 -5.40
CA VAL A 69 5.59 4.39 -5.05
C VAL A 69 4.74 5.02 -6.15
N TYR A 70 3.63 4.38 -6.50
CA TYR A 70 2.60 4.84 -7.44
C TYR A 70 1.20 4.71 -6.85
#